data_AF-A0A9D8KKT8-F1
#
_entry.id   AF-A0A9D8KKT8-F1
#
_cell.length_a   1.000
_cell.length_b   1.000
_cell.length_c   1.000
_cell.angle_alpha   90.00
_cell.angle_beta   90.00
_cell.angle_gamma   90.00
#
_symmetry.space_group_name_H-M   'P 1'
#
loop_
_entity.id
_entity.type
_entity.pdbx_description
1 polymer ?
#
loop_
_entity_poly.entity_id
_entity_poly.type
_entity_poly.pdbx_seq_one_letter_code
_entity_poly.pdbx_strand_id
1 'polypeptide(L)'
;MGSKKTVAKTEELYSDKNIKITRTGGNIIIDNLTDKEINIESTFVINNSIEATPFSSSQSSIDPKGKQSVSISEFVAVNPGQKVEESDEKAKDANYYKHKMKSGENISWTANIQNGDFDTMDSFSINFDY
;
A
#
# COMPACT_ATOMS: atom_id res chain seq x y z
N MET A 1 -28.97 -21.77 6.85
CA MET A 1 -27.90 -21.87 5.83
C MET A 1 -26.68 -21.18 6.39
N GLY A 2 -25.62 -21.92 6.70
CA GLY A 2 -24.38 -21.31 7.21
C GLY A 2 -23.72 -20.50 6.10
N SER A 3 -23.47 -19.22 6.35
CA SER A 3 -22.69 -18.36 5.47
C SER A 3 -21.35 -19.06 5.20
N LYS A 4 -21.12 -19.52 3.96
CA LYS A 4 -19.80 -19.96 3.54
C LYS A 4 -18.87 -18.76 3.71
N LYS A 5 -18.04 -18.78 4.75
CA LYS A 5 -17.00 -17.78 4.98
C LYS A 5 -16.00 -17.94 3.85
N THR A 6 -16.12 -17.13 2.81
CA THR A 6 -15.13 -17.08 1.73
C THR A 6 -13.83 -16.63 2.36
N VAL A 7 -12.86 -17.54 2.46
CA VAL A 7 -11.52 -17.22 2.94
C VAL A 7 -10.85 -16.39 1.85
N ALA A 8 -10.38 -15.20 2.21
CA ALA A 8 -9.65 -14.36 1.27
C ALA A 8 -8.38 -15.10 0.82
N LYS A 9 -8.18 -15.20 -0.50
CA LYS A 9 -6.99 -15.83 -1.07
C LYS A 9 -5.79 -14.93 -0.80
N THR A 10 -4.68 -15.54 -0.37
CA THR A 10 -3.39 -14.86 -0.28
C THR A 10 -2.67 -14.95 -1.62
N GLU A 11 -2.15 -13.83 -2.09
CA GLU A 11 -1.38 -13.67 -3.32
C GLU A 11 0.00 -13.10 -3.00
N GLU A 12 1.05 -13.61 -3.63
CA GLU A 12 2.37 -13.02 -3.57
C GLU A 12 2.49 -11.99 -4.69
N LEU A 13 2.69 -10.72 -4.32
CA LEU A 13 2.79 -9.62 -5.28
C LEU A 13 4.24 -9.37 -5.70
N TYR A 14 5.17 -9.58 -4.77
CA TYR A 14 6.60 -9.32 -4.98
C TYR A 14 7.44 -10.07 -3.95
N SER A 15 8.64 -10.49 -4.33
CA SER A 15 9.64 -10.96 -3.38
C SER A 15 11.03 -10.74 -3.96
N ASP A 16 11.95 -10.27 -3.12
CA ASP A 16 13.38 -10.24 -3.41
C ASP A 16 14.18 -10.71 -2.19
N LYS A 17 15.46 -10.33 -2.12
CA LYS A 17 16.34 -10.66 -1.00
C LYS A 17 16.06 -9.83 0.27
N ASN A 18 15.43 -8.66 0.13
CA ASN A 18 15.22 -7.68 1.20
C ASN A 18 13.81 -7.78 1.78
N ILE A 19 12.80 -8.00 0.94
CA ILE A 19 11.39 -8.03 1.34
C ILE A 19 10.58 -9.09 0.61
N LYS A 20 9.44 -9.43 1.23
CA LYS A 20 8.35 -10.16 0.57
C LYS A 20 7.04 -9.40 0.76
N ILE A 21 6.27 -9.26 -0.31
CA ILE A 21 4.99 -8.58 -0.30
C ILE A 21 3.91 -9.59 -0.65
N THR A 22 2.94 -9.74 0.26
CA THR A 22 1.76 -10.55 0.02
C THR A 22 0.50 -9.73 0.21
N ARG A 23 -0.55 -10.11 -0.49
CA ARG A 23 -1.87 -9.52 -0.37
C ARG A 23 -2.84 -10.56 0.11
N THR A 24 -3.66 -10.22 1.11
CA THR A 24 -4.77 -11.08 1.56
C THR A 24 -6.02 -10.22 1.71
N GLY A 25 -6.93 -10.32 0.74
CA GLY A 25 -8.10 -9.45 0.67
C GLY A 25 -7.70 -7.97 0.54
N GLY A 26 -8.25 -7.11 1.40
CA GLY A 26 -7.96 -5.67 1.40
C GLY A 26 -6.68 -5.26 2.13
N ASN A 27 -5.79 -6.20 2.46
CA ASN A 27 -4.55 -5.92 3.19
C ASN A 27 -3.32 -6.33 2.39
N ILE A 28 -2.30 -5.49 2.44
CA ILE A 28 -0.93 -5.80 2.03
C ILE A 28 -0.11 -6.11 3.27
N ILE A 29 0.73 -7.14 3.19
CA ILE A 29 1.68 -7.53 4.21
C ILE A 29 3.07 -7.46 3.59
N ILE A 30 3.96 -6.69 4.22
CA ILE A 30 5.38 -6.61 3.88
C ILE A 30 6.16 -7.35 4.97
N ASP A 31 6.87 -8.40 4.58
CA ASP A 31 7.86 -9.07 5.41
C ASP A 31 9.23 -8.42 5.18
N ASN A 32 9.90 -7.97 6.24
CA ASN A 32 11.31 -7.60 6.18
C ASN A 32 12.15 -8.88 6.26
N LEU A 33 12.88 -9.20 5.19
CA LEU A 33 13.73 -10.39 5.12
C LEU A 33 15.18 -10.10 5.58
N THR A 34 15.51 -8.84 5.88
CA THR A 34 16.84 -8.43 6.32
C THR A 34 17.04 -8.61 7.83
N ASP A 35 18.30 -8.56 8.27
CA ASP A 35 18.68 -8.54 9.69
C ASP A 35 18.76 -7.11 10.26
N LYS A 36 18.24 -6.11 9.53
CA LYS A 36 18.26 -4.70 9.92
C LYS A 36 16.86 -4.11 9.81
N GLU A 37 16.64 -2.99 10.47
CA GLU A 37 15.43 -2.19 10.26
C GLU A 37 15.44 -1.64 8.83
N ILE A 38 14.28 -1.66 8.18
CA ILE A 38 14.07 -1.03 6.88
C ILE A 38 12.94 -0.03 6.95
N ASN A 39 12.99 0.98 6.08
CA ASN A 39 11.91 1.94 5.87
C ASN A 39 11.35 1.79 4.45
N ILE A 40 10.03 1.84 4.31
CA ILE A 40 9.35 1.82 3.01
C ILE A 40 8.78 3.21 2.73
N GLU A 41 9.41 3.93 1.81
CA GLU A 41 8.86 5.17 1.25
C GLU A 41 8.17 4.82 -0.07
N SER A 42 6.88 5.15 -0.21
CA SER A 42 6.16 4.71 -1.40
C SER A 42 4.93 5.52 -1.78
N THR A 43 4.54 5.33 -3.04
CA THR A 43 3.39 5.97 -3.67
C THR A 43 2.54 4.93 -4.38
N PHE A 44 1.23 4.98 -4.17
CA PHE A 44 0.23 4.33 -5.01
C PHE A 44 -0.30 5.30 -6.05
N VAL A 45 -0.50 4.78 -7.26
CA VAL A 45 -1.28 5.42 -8.31
C VAL A 45 -2.41 4.47 -8.69
N ILE A 46 -3.65 4.88 -8.47
CA ILE A 46 -4.85 4.07 -8.75
C ILE A 46 -5.43 4.51 -10.08
N ASN A 47 -5.73 3.55 -10.96
CA ASN A 47 -6.28 3.77 -12.31
C ASN A 47 -5.52 4.88 -13.07
N ASN A 48 -4.19 4.94 -12.88
CA ASN A 48 -3.30 5.95 -13.47
C ASN A 48 -3.67 7.41 -13.17
N SER A 49 -4.45 7.67 -12.12
CA SER A 49 -5.12 8.96 -11.92
C SER A 49 -5.07 9.48 -10.48
N ILE A 50 -5.16 8.58 -9.50
CA ILE A 50 -5.28 8.96 -8.09
C ILE A 50 -3.97 8.62 -7.37
N GLU A 51 -3.31 9.62 -6.81
CA GLU A 51 -2.09 9.42 -6.02
C GLU A 51 -2.42 9.31 -4.53
N ALA A 52 -1.81 8.33 -3.88
CA ALA A 52 -1.90 8.12 -2.44
C ALA A 52 -0.58 7.66 -1.84
N THR A 53 -0.36 8.01 -0.58
CA THR A 53 0.79 7.57 0.21
C THR A 53 0.29 6.58 1.27
N PRO A 54 0.30 5.27 0.96
CA PRO A 54 -0.33 4.25 1.80
C PRO A 54 0.42 4.01 3.12
N PHE A 55 1.70 4.37 3.20
CA PHE A 55 2.49 4.35 4.42
C PHE A 55 2.66 5.79 4.89
N SER A 56 2.04 6.13 6.02
CA SER A 56 2.40 7.35 6.74
C SER A 56 3.82 7.21 7.29
N SER A 57 4.55 8.31 7.47
CA SER A 57 5.95 8.30 7.94
C SER A 57 6.15 7.61 9.30
N SER A 58 5.11 7.50 10.13
CA SER A 58 5.16 6.75 11.40
C SER A 58 4.95 5.24 11.23
N GLN A 59 4.62 4.80 10.03
CA GLN A 59 4.35 3.41 9.64
C GLN A 59 5.26 2.98 8.49
N SER A 60 6.40 3.63 8.24
CA SER A 60 7.32 3.17 7.18
C SER A 60 8.32 2.14 7.68
N SER A 61 8.61 2.11 8.98
CA SER A 61 9.64 1.27 9.58
C SER A 61 9.15 -0.15 9.86
N ILE A 62 9.99 -1.13 9.51
CA ILE A 62 9.78 -2.55 9.77
C ILE A 62 11.03 -3.12 10.46
N ASP A 63 10.85 -3.60 11.69
CA ASP A 63 11.91 -4.25 12.48
C ASP A 63 12.60 -5.39 11.70
N PRO A 64 13.86 -5.72 12.04
CA PRO A 64 14.56 -6.90 11.49
C PRO A 64 13.71 -8.17 11.58
N LYS A 65 13.53 -8.88 10.46
CA LYS A 65 12.64 -10.07 10.37
C LYS A 65 11.18 -9.82 10.76
N GLY A 66 10.81 -8.54 10.90
CA GLY A 66 9.47 -8.09 11.25
C GLY A 66 8.51 -8.13 10.07
N LYS A 67 7.25 -7.79 10.36
CA LYS A 67 6.18 -7.73 9.37
C LYS A 67 5.35 -6.50 9.60
N GLN A 68 4.88 -5.92 8.51
CA GLN A 68 3.91 -4.84 8.56
C GLN A 68 2.70 -5.19 7.71
N SER A 69 1.52 -4.91 8.25
CA SER A 69 0.25 -5.06 7.53
C SER A 69 -0.41 -3.70 7.37
N VAL A 70 -0.81 -3.36 6.15
CA VAL A 70 -1.52 -2.12 5.83
C VAL A 70 -2.81 -2.47 5.10
N SER A 71 -3.92 -1.91 5.59
CA SER A 71 -5.19 -1.96 4.86
C SER A 71 -5.12 -0.96 3.71
N ILE A 72 -5.37 -1.45 2.51
CA ILE A 72 -5.49 -0.63 1.30
C ILE A 72 -6.96 -0.46 0.90
N SER A 73 -7.91 -0.86 1.75
CA SER A 73 -9.35 -0.79 1.42
C SER A 73 -9.89 0.65 1.41
N GLU A 74 -9.27 1.53 2.18
CA GLU A 74 -9.61 2.94 2.30
C GLU A 74 -8.34 3.69 2.73
N PHE A 75 -8.05 4.82 2.07
CA PHE A 75 -6.91 5.67 2.43
C PHE A 75 -7.14 7.11 1.99
N VAL A 76 -6.33 8.01 2.55
CA VAL A 76 -6.36 9.42 2.17
C VAL A 76 -5.55 9.61 0.89
N ALA A 77 -6.20 10.11 -0.16
CA ALA A 77 -5.62 10.39 -1.46
C ALA A 77 -5.58 11.89 -1.74
N VAL A 78 -4.65 12.31 -2.59
CA VAL A 78 -4.53 13.69 -3.08
C VAL A 78 -5.17 13.77 -4.46
N ASN A 79 -5.99 14.80 -4.68
CA ASN A 79 -6.54 15.08 -6.02
C ASN A 79 -5.99 16.40 -6.58
N PRO A 80 -4.89 16.41 -7.34
CA PRO A 80 -4.33 17.66 -7.87
C PRO A 80 -5.11 18.26 -9.06
N GLY A 81 -6.33 17.78 -9.39
CA GLY A 81 -7.16 18.44 -10.41
C GLY A 81 -8.26 17.63 -11.10
N GLN A 82 -8.61 16.42 -10.63
CA GLN A 82 -9.68 15.60 -11.19
C GLN A 82 -10.99 15.67 -10.37
N LYS A 83 -12.08 15.22 -11.01
CA LYS A 83 -13.41 15.14 -10.41
C LYS A 83 -13.42 14.05 -9.33
N VAL A 84 -13.70 14.44 -8.09
CA VAL A 84 -13.91 13.51 -6.96
C VAL A 84 -15.14 12.65 -7.25
N GLU A 85 -15.04 11.32 -7.06
CA GLU A 85 -16.16 10.40 -7.28
C GLU A 85 -17.20 10.53 -6.15
N GLU A 86 -18.46 10.21 -6.42
CA GLU A 86 -19.53 10.30 -5.41
C GLU A 86 -19.31 9.39 -4.19
N SER A 87 -18.47 8.36 -4.32
CA SER A 87 -18.10 7.44 -3.24
C SER A 87 -17.15 8.03 -2.20
N ASP A 88 -16.55 9.18 -2.49
CA ASP A 88 -15.39 9.68 -1.77
C ASP A 88 -15.78 10.72 -0.73
N GLU A 89 -15.26 10.60 0.49
CA GLU A 89 -15.52 11.54 1.57
C GLU A 89 -14.43 12.62 1.60
N LYS A 90 -14.81 13.90 1.67
CA LYS A 90 -13.84 14.99 1.86
C LYS A 90 -13.05 14.77 3.15
N ALA A 91 -11.72 14.81 3.07
CA ALA A 91 -10.88 14.83 4.27
C ALA A 91 -10.92 16.23 4.90
N LYS A 92 -10.36 16.38 6.11
CA LYS A 92 -10.36 17.66 6.85
C LYS A 92 -9.65 18.79 6.09
N ASP A 93 -8.68 18.45 5.25
CA ASP A 93 -7.95 19.39 4.39
C ASP A 93 -8.49 19.37 2.97
N ALA A 94 -8.70 20.55 2.37
CA ALA A 94 -9.45 20.74 1.13
C ALA A 94 -8.86 20.04 -0.12
N ASN A 95 -7.61 19.60 -0.06
CA ASN A 95 -6.91 18.92 -1.17
C ASN A 95 -6.85 17.40 -1.02
N TYR A 96 -7.39 16.86 0.08
CA TYR A 96 -7.37 15.45 0.41
C TYR A 96 -8.79 14.90 0.48
N TYR A 97 -8.95 13.66 0.07
CA TYR A 97 -10.20 12.92 0.20
C TYR A 97 -9.91 11.49 0.61
N LYS A 98 -10.90 10.81 1.20
CA LYS A 98 -10.81 9.37 1.44
C LYS A 98 -11.25 8.65 0.18
N HIS A 99 -10.32 7.94 -0.44
CA HIS A 99 -10.62 7.02 -1.53
C HIS A 99 -10.99 5.66 -0.94
N LYS A 100 -12.14 5.13 -1.33
CA LYS A 100 -12.56 3.77 -0.97
C LYS A 100 -12.35 2.86 -2.16
N MET A 101 -11.44 1.90 -2.01
CA MET A 101 -11.07 1.01 -3.11
C MET A 101 -12.26 0.14 -3.57
N LYS A 102 -12.40 0.05 -4.89
CA LYS A 102 -13.41 -0.77 -5.58
C LYS A 102 -12.72 -1.96 -6.25
N SER A 103 -13.40 -3.10 -6.27
CA SER A 103 -12.84 -4.29 -6.92
C SER A 103 -12.63 -4.03 -8.41
N GLY A 104 -11.47 -4.44 -8.92
CA GLY A 104 -11.00 -4.20 -10.28
C GLY A 104 -10.26 -2.88 -10.48
N GLU A 105 -10.13 -2.03 -9.45
CA GLU A 105 -9.27 -0.85 -9.55
C GLU A 105 -7.80 -1.27 -9.61
N ASN A 106 -7.08 -0.77 -10.62
CA ASN A 106 -5.68 -1.08 -10.81
C ASN A 106 -4.82 -0.19 -9.92
N ILE A 107 -3.85 -0.78 -9.22
CA ILE A 107 -2.89 -0.09 -8.38
C ILE A 107 -1.51 -0.26 -8.98
N SER A 108 -0.88 0.86 -9.33
CA SER A 108 0.56 0.94 -9.58
C SER A 108 1.26 1.38 -8.29
N TRP A 109 2.13 0.55 -7.75
CA TRP A 109 2.87 0.84 -6.52
C TRP A 109 4.36 0.95 -6.83
N THR A 110 4.93 2.12 -6.54
CA THR A 110 6.38 2.33 -6.59
C THR A 110 6.89 2.67 -5.20
N ALA A 111 8.01 2.08 -4.81
CA ALA A 111 8.59 2.27 -3.49
C ALA A 111 10.12 2.21 -3.48
N ASN A 112 10.71 2.92 -2.52
CA ASN A 112 12.10 2.80 -2.13
C ASN A 112 12.19 2.03 -0.80
N ILE A 113 13.11 1.07 -0.74
CA ILE A 113 13.49 0.38 0.48
C ILE A 113 14.72 1.10 1.03
N GLN A 114 14.58 1.69 2.21
CA GLN A 114 15.62 2.47 2.87
C GLN A 114 16.15 1.72 4.08
N ASN A 115 17.40 1.95 4.46
CA ASN A 115 17.95 1.46 5.73
C ASN A 115 17.51 2.35 6.91
N GLY A 116 17.97 2.04 8.12
CA GLY A 116 17.72 2.86 9.32
C GLY A 116 18.32 4.28 9.27
N ASP A 117 19.24 4.55 8.34
CA ASP A 117 19.83 5.87 8.08
C ASP A 117 19.10 6.62 6.95
N PHE A 118 17.99 6.08 6.43
CA PHE A 118 17.20 6.59 5.30
C PHE A 118 17.91 6.56 3.92
N ASP A 119 19.05 5.88 3.80
CA ASP A 119 19.68 5.64 2.50
C ASP A 119 18.89 4.59 1.71
N THR A 120 18.64 4.88 0.43
CA THR A 120 17.95 3.93 -0.46
C THR A 120 18.85 2.74 -0.76
N MET A 121 18.41 1.55 -0.34
CA MET A 121 19.08 0.27 -0.58
C MET A 121 18.61 -0.37 -1.89
N ASP A 122 17.32 -0.27 -2.17
CA ASP A 122 16.67 -0.89 -3.32
C ASP A 122 15.37 -0.15 -3.66
N SER A 123 14.77 -0.48 -4.79
CA SER A 123 13.45 0.02 -5.16
C SER A 123 12.66 -1.03 -5.94
N PHE A 124 11.34 -0.93 -5.87
CA PHE A 124 10.46 -1.79 -6.65
C PHE A 124 9.31 -1.01 -7.26
N SER A 125 8.76 -1.57 -8.34
CA SER A 125 7.54 -1.09 -8.97
C SER A 125 6.71 -2.30 -9.38
N ILE A 126 5.47 -2.36 -8.90
CA ILE A 126 4.55 -3.47 -9.15
C ILE A 126 3.15 -2.96 -9.47
N ASN A 127 2.42 -3.72 -10.28
CA ASN A 127 1.04 -3.44 -10.64
C ASN A 127 0.15 -4.61 -10.26
N PHE A 128 -0.99 -4.33 -9.62
CA PHE A 128 -1.98 -5.35 -9.26
C PHE A 128 -3.37 -4.74 -9.14
N ASP A 129 -4.41 -5.56 -9.30
CA ASP A 129 -5.80 -5.11 -9.18
C ASP A 129 -6.32 -5.34 -7.77
N TYR A 130 -7.19 -4.45 -7.26
CA TYR A 130 -7.88 -4.60 -5.98
C TYR A 130 -9.10 -5.54 -6.06
#